data_AF-A0A1J3GIP0-F1
#
_entry.id   AF-A0A1J3GIP0-F1
#
_cell.length_a   1.000
_cell.length_b   1.000
_cell.length_c   1.000
_cell.angle_alpha   90.00
_cell.angle_beta   90.00
_cell.angle_gamma   90.00
#
_symmetry.space_group_name_H-M   'P 1'
#
loop_
_entity.id
_entity.type
_entity.pdbx_description
1 polymer ?
#
loop_
_entity_poly.entity_id
_entity_poly.type
_entity_poly.pdbx_seq_one_letter_code
_entity_poly.pdbx_strand_id
1 'polypeptide(L)'
;EDPYLFSSNNFVGRQTWEFDPKAGTLEERAVVEEARRSFLVNRSRVKGCSDLLWRMQFLKEAKFEQVIPPVKIDDTEGITHENATNALRRGVSFFSALQA
;
A
#
# COMPACT_ATOMS: atom_id res chain seq x y z
N GLU A 1 -24.50 -11.49 -18.06
CA GLU A 1 -24.74 -11.14 -16.63
C GLU A 1 -24.43 -12.37 -15.81
N ASP A 2 -23.63 -12.24 -14.75
CA ASP A 2 -23.24 -13.37 -13.89
C ASP A 2 -24.28 -13.51 -12.76
N PRO A 3 -25.09 -14.59 -12.75
CA PRO A 3 -26.23 -14.72 -11.85
C PRO A 3 -25.85 -14.80 -10.36
N TYR A 4 -24.56 -14.96 -10.03
CA TYR A 4 -24.08 -15.02 -8.66
C TYR A 4 -23.47 -13.70 -8.16
N LEU A 5 -23.46 -12.64 -8.98
CA LEU A 5 -22.88 -11.34 -8.64
C LEU A 5 -23.98 -10.33 -8.27
N PHE A 6 -24.62 -10.52 -7.11
CA PHE A 6 -25.58 -9.55 -6.57
C PHE A 6 -24.92 -8.63 -5.53
N SER A 7 -25.22 -7.33 -5.57
CA SER A 7 -24.81 -6.36 -4.55
C SER A 7 -25.92 -5.38 -4.25
N SER A 8 -26.16 -5.14 -2.96
CA SER A 8 -27.13 -4.14 -2.47
C SER A 8 -26.64 -2.70 -2.59
N ASN A 9 -25.35 -2.48 -2.88
CA ASN A 9 -24.74 -1.15 -2.97
C ASN A 9 -23.94 -0.92 -4.25
N ASN A 10 -24.19 -1.70 -5.31
CA ASN A 10 -23.44 -1.65 -6.56
C ASN A 10 -21.91 -1.85 -6.38
N PHE A 11 -21.53 -2.74 -5.46
CA PHE A 11 -20.15 -3.05 -5.11
C PHE A 11 -19.35 -1.85 -4.55
N VAL A 12 -20.01 -0.78 -4.12
CA VAL A 12 -19.36 0.35 -3.47
C VAL A 12 -18.57 -0.15 -2.26
N GLY A 13 -17.26 0.13 -2.25
CA GLY A 13 -16.31 -0.39 -1.26
C GLY A 13 -15.48 -1.60 -1.72
N ARG A 14 -15.79 -2.22 -2.88
CA ARG A 14 -14.83 -3.11 -3.54
C ARG A 14 -13.70 -2.26 -4.12
N GLN A 15 -12.50 -2.45 -3.60
CA GLN A 15 -11.29 -1.93 -4.22
C GLN A 15 -10.83 -2.93 -5.29
N THR A 16 -10.90 -2.53 -6.55
CA THR A 16 -10.30 -3.26 -7.67
C THR A 16 -9.11 -2.47 -8.18
N TRP A 17 -7.98 -3.14 -8.35
CA TRP A 17 -6.84 -2.55 -9.03
C TRP A 17 -7.01 -2.71 -10.53
N GLU A 18 -6.80 -1.63 -11.27
CA GLU A 18 -6.73 -1.61 -12.72
C GLU A 18 -5.27 -1.34 -13.13
N PHE A 19 -4.69 -2.21 -13.93
CA PHE A 19 -3.30 -2.10 -14.38
C PHE A 19 -3.08 -2.91 -15.68
N ASP A 20 -2.04 -2.56 -16.44
CA ASP A 20 -1.65 -3.31 -17.64
C ASP A 20 -0.78 -4.54 -17.24
N PRO A 21 -1.24 -5.78 -17.47
CA PRO A 21 -0.48 -6.99 -17.11
C PRO A 21 0.79 -7.19 -17.95
N LYS A 22 0.95 -6.45 -19.05
CA LYS A 22 2.13 -6.50 -19.93
C LYS A 22 3.03 -5.28 -19.78
N ALA A 23 2.72 -4.34 -18.90
CA ALA A 23 3.60 -3.21 -18.62
C ALA A 23 4.82 -3.67 -17.81
N GLY A 24 5.92 -2.91 -17.95
CA GLY A 24 7.13 -3.10 -17.16
C GLY A 24 7.94 -4.37 -17.46
N THR A 25 8.98 -4.57 -16.66
CA THR A 25 9.88 -5.73 -16.68
C THR A 25 9.24 -6.95 -16.01
N LEU A 26 9.81 -8.14 -16.23
CA LEU A 26 9.36 -9.36 -15.55
C LEU A 26 9.43 -9.25 -14.02
N GLU A 27 10.46 -8.55 -13.51
CA GLU A 27 10.64 -8.31 -12.08
C GLU A 27 9.51 -7.43 -11.54
N GLU A 28 9.20 -6.31 -12.22
CA GLU A 28 8.11 -5.41 -11.81
C GLU A 28 6.77 -6.14 -11.75
N ARG A 29 6.49 -6.96 -12.78
CA ARG A 29 5.27 -7.79 -12.81
C ARG A 29 5.23 -8.79 -11.67
N ALA A 30 6.36 -9.39 -11.31
CA ALA A 30 6.43 -10.30 -10.17
C ALA A 30 6.10 -9.59 -8.85
N VAL A 31 6.57 -8.35 -8.65
CA VAL A 31 6.21 -7.56 -7.46
C VAL A 31 4.72 -7.22 -7.42
N VAL A 32 4.12 -6.87 -8.57
CA VAL A 32 2.67 -6.62 -8.68
C VAL A 32 1.86 -7.87 -8.33
N GLU A 33 2.25 -9.05 -8.86
CA GLU A 33 1.57 -10.31 -8.53
C GLU A 33 1.74 -10.73 -7.07
N GLU A 34 2.89 -10.44 -6.46
CA GLU A 34 3.08 -10.64 -5.02
C GLU A 34 2.16 -9.71 -4.21
N ALA A 35 2.08 -8.42 -4.56
CA ALA A 35 1.17 -7.48 -3.93
C ALA A 35 -0.30 -7.93 -4.05
N ARG A 36 -0.69 -8.47 -5.21
CA ARG A 36 -2.04 -9.01 -5.44
C ARG A 36 -2.33 -10.25 -4.58
N ARG A 37 -1.36 -11.17 -4.47
CA ARG A 37 -1.48 -12.35 -3.59
C ARG A 37 -1.59 -11.95 -2.13
N SER A 38 -0.74 -11.01 -1.67
CA SER A 38 -0.79 -10.48 -0.31
C SER A 38 -2.12 -9.79 0.00
N PHE A 39 -2.66 -9.00 -0.94
CA PHE A 39 -3.99 -8.40 -0.81
C PHE A 39 -5.07 -9.48 -0.64
N LEU A 40 -5.07 -10.52 -1.48
CA LEU A 40 -6.07 -11.58 -1.40
C LEU A 40 -6.05 -12.30 -0.04
N VAL A 41 -4.85 -12.58 0.49
CA VAL A 41 -4.67 -13.25 1.79
C VAL A 41 -5.06 -12.35 2.96
N ASN A 42 -4.76 -11.06 2.90
CA ASN A 42 -4.91 -10.13 4.03
C ASN A 42 -6.17 -9.28 4.00
N ARG A 43 -6.96 -9.28 2.91
CA ARG A 43 -8.13 -8.40 2.73
C ARG A 43 -9.19 -8.46 3.83
N SER A 44 -9.28 -9.57 4.57
CA SER A 44 -10.20 -9.73 5.70
C SER A 44 -9.60 -9.32 7.05
N ARG A 45 -8.26 -9.24 7.14
CA ARG A 45 -7.51 -8.96 8.36
C ARG A 45 -7.11 -7.49 8.45
N VAL A 46 -6.80 -6.88 7.31
CA VAL A 46 -6.28 -5.52 7.22
C VAL A 46 -7.01 -4.78 6.11
N LYS A 47 -7.27 -3.49 6.32
CA LYS A 47 -7.84 -2.63 5.29
C LYS A 47 -6.86 -2.51 4.12
N GLY A 48 -7.34 -2.81 2.92
CA GLY A 48 -6.58 -2.68 1.68
C GLY A 48 -6.23 -1.23 1.36
N CYS A 49 -5.06 -1.05 0.74
CA CYS A 49 -4.63 0.22 0.16
C CYS A 49 -5.04 0.23 -1.32
N SER A 50 -5.99 1.10 -1.69
CA SER A 50 -6.57 1.16 -3.04
C SER A 50 -5.56 1.58 -4.11
N ASP A 51 -4.56 2.36 -3.72
CA ASP A 51 -3.55 2.99 -4.56
C ASP A 51 -2.16 2.33 -4.39
N LEU A 52 -2.07 1.11 -3.86
CA LEU A 52 -0.78 0.46 -3.59
C LEU A 52 0.10 0.35 -4.84
N LEU A 53 -0.47 -0.13 -5.96
CA LEU A 53 0.27 -0.26 -7.22
C LEU A 53 0.75 1.10 -7.73
N TRP A 54 -0.10 2.12 -7.64
CA TRP A 54 0.26 3.48 -8.02
C TRP A 54 1.41 4.02 -7.16
N ARG A 55 1.36 3.84 -5.82
CA ARG A 55 2.46 4.24 -4.93
C ARG A 55 3.77 3.53 -5.26
N MET A 56 3.72 2.22 -5.56
CA MET A 56 4.90 1.46 -5.95
C MET A 56 5.54 2.01 -7.23
N GLN A 57 4.72 2.33 -8.24
CA GLN A 57 5.19 2.94 -9.49
C GLN A 57 5.75 4.34 -9.24
N PHE A 58 4.99 5.21 -8.58
CA PHE A 58 5.35 6.62 -8.39
C PHE A 58 6.63 6.79 -7.55
N LEU A 59 6.75 6.04 -6.44
CA LEU A 59 7.95 6.08 -5.61
C LEU A 59 9.19 5.57 -6.34
N LYS A 60 9.02 4.55 -7.20
CA LYS A 60 10.10 4.06 -8.04
C LYS A 60 10.56 5.10 -9.06
N GLU A 61 9.61 5.74 -9.76
CA GLU A 61 9.91 6.80 -10.73
C GLU A 61 10.59 8.01 -10.06
N ALA A 62 10.15 8.36 -8.84
CA ALA A 62 10.78 9.39 -8.02
C ALA A 62 12.15 8.99 -7.44
N LYS A 63 12.60 7.74 -7.65
CA LYS A 63 13.81 7.15 -7.02
C LYS A 63 13.81 7.36 -5.50
N PHE A 64 12.64 7.29 -4.89
CA PHE A 64 12.49 7.53 -3.47
C PHE A 64 13.02 6.35 -2.66
N GLU A 65 13.86 6.65 -1.68
CA GLU A 65 14.34 5.70 -0.70
C GLU A 65 13.95 6.16 0.71
N GLN A 66 13.26 5.30 1.44
CA GLN A 66 12.88 5.59 2.82
C GLN A 66 14.08 5.35 3.75
N VAL A 67 14.82 6.43 4.04
CA VAL A 67 16.01 6.38 4.90
C VAL A 67 15.65 6.26 6.38
N ILE A 68 14.47 6.76 6.79
CA ILE A 68 14.09 6.76 8.20
C ILE A 68 13.55 5.37 8.58
N PRO A 69 14.16 4.69 9.57
CA PRO A 69 13.75 3.34 9.97
C PRO A 69 12.34 3.34 10.57
N PRO A 70 11.58 2.24 10.43
CA PRO A 70 10.27 2.10 11.05
C PRO A 70 10.39 2.07 12.57
N VAL A 71 9.59 2.90 13.25
CA VAL A 71 9.44 2.85 14.70
C VAL A 71 8.57 1.65 15.04
N LYS A 72 9.08 0.73 15.87
CA LYS A 72 8.35 -0.41 16.42
C LYS A 72 8.21 -0.17 17.92
N ILE A 73 7.00 -0.29 18.45
CA ILE A 73 6.69 -0.11 19.87
C ILE A 73 6.03 -1.42 20.31
N ASP A 74 6.53 -2.01 21.39
CA ASP A 74 5.92 -3.19 22.01
C ASP A 74 4.72 -2.76 22.89
N ASP A 75 3.78 -3.67 23.14
CA ASP A 75 2.56 -3.40 23.91
C ASP A 75 2.87 -2.96 25.35
N THR A 76 4.05 -3.31 25.87
CA THR A 76 4.52 -2.93 27.21
C THR A 76 5.32 -1.62 27.25
N GLU A 77 5.69 -1.06 26.11
CA GLU A 77 6.57 0.11 26.03
C GLU A 77 5.75 1.41 25.92
N GLY A 78 6.12 2.41 26.72
CA GLY A 78 5.49 3.73 26.67
C GLY A 78 5.87 4.49 25.39
N ILE A 79 4.90 5.16 24.77
CA ILE A 79 5.17 6.01 23.59
C ILE A 79 5.96 7.25 24.04
N THR A 80 7.23 7.33 23.65
CA THR A 80 8.06 8.51 23.90
C THR A 80 7.83 9.60 22.85
N HIS A 81 8.15 10.85 23.20
CA HIS A 81 8.10 11.98 22.26
C HIS A 81 9.03 11.76 21.05
N GLU A 82 10.19 11.11 21.26
CA GLU A 82 11.12 10.77 20.19
C GLU A 82 10.53 9.73 19.23
N ASN A 83 9.89 8.68 19.75
CA ASN A 83 9.19 7.68 18.93
C ASN A 83 8.12 8.33 18.04
N ALA A 84 7.30 9.21 18.63
CA ALA A 84 6.28 9.94 17.89
C ALA A 84 6.89 10.85 16.81
N THR A 85 7.95 11.59 17.15
CA THR A 85 8.63 12.50 16.22
C THR A 85 9.26 11.75 15.05
N ASN A 86 9.93 10.63 15.30
CA ASN A 86 10.56 9.81 14.27
C ASN A 86 9.51 9.16 13.36
N ALA A 87 8.43 8.63 13.93
CA ALA A 87 7.31 8.08 13.16
C ALA A 87 6.66 9.14 12.26
N LEU A 88 6.44 10.35 12.78
CA LEU A 88 5.87 11.46 12.02
C LEU A 88 6.80 11.90 10.88
N ARG A 89 8.09 12.11 11.15
CA ARG A 89 9.08 12.48 10.12
C ARG A 89 9.13 11.45 9.00
N ARG A 90 9.12 10.17 9.34
CA ARG A 90 9.07 9.07 8.37
C ARG A 90 7.83 9.12 7.49
N GLY A 91 6.66 9.31 8.12
CA GLY A 91 5.38 9.43 7.42
C GLY A 91 5.34 10.63 6.49
N VAL A 92 5.74 11.81 6.98
CA VAL A 92 5.80 13.04 6.17
C VAL A 92 6.75 12.86 4.98
N SER A 93 7.96 12.36 5.19
CA SER A 93 8.92 12.10 4.11
C SER A 93 8.33 11.19 3.01
N PHE A 94 7.61 10.13 3.42
CA PHE A 94 6.95 9.22 2.48
C PHE A 94 5.83 9.91 1.68
N PHE A 95 4.93 10.63 2.36
CA PHE A 95 3.80 11.28 1.68
C PHE A 95 4.22 12.49 0.86
N SER A 96 5.26 13.22 1.27
CA SER A 96 5.86 14.28 0.46
C SER A 96 6.43 13.73 -0.85
N ALA A 97 6.98 12.52 -0.86
CA ALA A 97 7.43 11.87 -2.10
C ALA A 97 6.28 11.42 -3.01
N LEU A 98 5.05 11.29 -2.48
CA LEU A 98 3.84 10.98 -3.24
C LEU A 98 3.08 12.23 -3.70
N GLN A 99 3.45 13.42 -3.23
CA GLN A 99 2.86 14.68 -3.64
C GLN A 99 3.57 15.17 -4.92
N ALA A 100 2.81 15.25 -6.02
CA ALA A 100 3.21 15.82 -7.29
C ALA A 100 2.92 17.33 -7.33
#